data_AF-A0A6P1QR92-F1
#
_entry.id   AF-A0A6P1QR92-F1
#
_cell.length_a   1.000
_cell.length_b   1.000
_cell.length_c   1.000
_cell.angle_alpha   90.00
_cell.angle_beta   90.00
_cell.angle_gamma   90.00
#
_symmetry.space_group_name_H-M   'P 1'
#
loop_
_entity.id
_entity.type
_entity.pdbx_description
1 polymer ?
#
loop_
_entity_poly.entity_id
_entity_poly.type
_entity_poly.pdbx_seq_one_letter_code
_entity_poly.pdbx_strand_id
1 'polypeptide(L)'
;MKINPNTQLLHLTVAEYMELLKMIKSEEKVYVYGLKGLANILGCSRATASKIKSSGIIDEAIAQVGNVIVIDKFKVLELIAVKENEK
;
A
#
# COMPACT_ATOMS: atom_id res chain seq x y z
N MET A 1 -11.52 -2.17 -23.62
CA MET A 1 -12.73 -2.90 -23.17
C MET A 1 -13.86 -1.90 -22.97
N LYS A 2 -15.08 -2.17 -23.47
CA LYS A 2 -16.27 -1.33 -23.24
C LYS A 2 -17.23 -2.06 -22.31
N ILE A 3 -16.96 -2.01 -21.01
CA ILE A 3 -17.90 -2.51 -19.99
C ILE A 3 -19.04 -1.48 -19.93
N ASN A 4 -20.27 -1.90 -20.21
CA ASN A 4 -21.43 -1.01 -20.15
C ASN A 4 -21.95 -0.97 -18.69
N PRO A 5 -21.99 0.20 -18.03
CA PRO A 5 -22.52 0.30 -16.67
C PRO A 5 -24.00 -0.08 -16.52
N ASN A 6 -24.75 -0.12 -17.64
CA ASN A 6 -26.17 -0.46 -17.67
C ASN A 6 -26.44 -1.96 -17.93
N THR A 7 -25.42 -2.78 -18.17
CA THR A 7 -25.59 -4.24 -18.24
C THR A 7 -25.81 -4.79 -16.83
N GLN A 8 -26.85 -5.61 -16.65
CA GLN A 8 -27.08 -6.27 -15.37
C GLN A 8 -25.94 -7.27 -15.08
N LEU A 9 -25.49 -7.32 -13.83
CA LEU A 9 -24.38 -8.18 -13.37
C LEU A 9 -24.51 -9.66 -13.78
N LEU A 10 -25.74 -10.18 -13.91
CA LEU A 10 -25.97 -11.60 -14.22
C LEU A 10 -25.56 -11.99 -15.65
N HIS A 11 -25.38 -11.01 -16.53
CA HIS A 11 -24.95 -11.24 -17.92
C HIS A 11 -23.43 -11.26 -18.08
N LEU A 12 -22.66 -11.04 -17.01
CA LEU A 12 -21.21 -11.12 -17.09
C LEU A 12 -20.73 -12.55 -17.30
N THR A 13 -19.76 -12.70 -18.17
CA THR A 13 -18.96 -13.92 -18.25
C THR A 13 -18.05 -14.04 -17.04
N VAL A 14 -17.63 -15.27 -16.73
CA VAL A 14 -16.67 -15.53 -15.64
C VAL A 14 -15.35 -14.78 -15.86
N ALA A 15 -14.92 -14.64 -17.12
CA ALA A 15 -13.70 -13.90 -17.47
C ALA A 15 -13.82 -12.40 -17.11
N GLU A 16 -14.91 -11.75 -17.51
CA GLU A 16 -15.17 -10.34 -17.18
C GLU A 16 -15.30 -10.14 -15.67
N TYR A 17 -15.89 -11.10 -14.96
CA TYR A 17 -16.04 -11.02 -13.51
C TYR A 17 -14.69 -11.11 -12.80
N MET A 18 -13.81 -12.00 -13.25
CA MET A 18 -12.45 -12.12 -12.71
C MET A 18 -11.62 -10.85 -12.94
N GLU A 19 -11.84 -10.13 -14.05
CA GLU A 19 -11.16 -8.85 -14.31
C GLU A 19 -11.68 -7.71 -13.42
N LEU A 20 -13.00 -7.62 -13.21
CA LEU A 20 -13.57 -6.65 -12.26
C LEU A 20 -13.04 -6.88 -10.84
N LEU A 21 -12.94 -8.13 -10.41
CA LEU A 21 -12.37 -8.48 -9.11
C LEU A 21 -10.90 -8.07 -8.98
N LYS A 22 -10.12 -8.13 -10.06
CA LYS A 22 -8.72 -7.67 -10.06
C LYS A 22 -8.63 -6.15 -9.89
N MET A 23 -9.51 -5.38 -10.55
CA MET A 23 -9.59 -3.94 -10.35
C MET A 23 -9.89 -3.59 -8.90
N ILE A 24 -10.92 -4.21 -8.30
CA ILE A 24 -11.32 -3.91 -6.90
C ILE A 24 -10.21 -4.28 -5.90
N LYS A 25 -9.54 -5.44 -6.09
CA LYS A 25 -8.46 -5.87 -5.19
C LYS A 25 -7.22 -4.98 -5.24
N SER A 26 -6.97 -4.30 -6.36
CA SER A 26 -5.81 -3.42 -6.48
C SER A 26 -5.91 -2.12 -5.66
N GLU A 27 -7.10 -1.79 -5.15
CA GLU A 27 -7.37 -0.51 -4.48
C GLU A 27 -7.41 -0.58 -2.95
N GLU A 28 -7.30 -1.76 -2.33
CA GLU A 28 -7.24 -1.85 -0.86
C GLU A 28 -5.89 -1.34 -0.33
N LYS A 29 -5.75 -0.01 -0.28
CA LYS A 29 -4.64 0.64 0.42
C LYS A 29 -4.78 0.39 1.91
N VAL A 30 -3.97 -0.54 2.42
CA VAL A 30 -3.89 -0.81 3.85
C VAL A 30 -3.00 0.24 4.50
N TYR A 31 -3.63 1.14 5.26
CA TYR A 31 -2.92 2.15 6.04
C TYR A 31 -2.61 1.66 7.46
N VAL A 32 -1.45 2.07 7.96
CA VAL A 32 -0.96 1.74 9.30
C VAL A 32 -0.56 3.02 10.00
N TYR A 33 -0.63 3.03 11.33
CA TYR A 33 -0.52 4.26 12.11
C TYR A 33 0.67 4.25 13.06
N GLY A 34 1.38 5.38 13.10
CA GLY A 34 2.47 5.63 14.02
C GLY A 34 3.75 4.81 13.76
N LEU A 35 4.77 5.10 14.57
CA LEU A 35 6.05 4.37 14.55
C LEU A 35 5.91 2.89 14.90
N LYS A 36 4.94 2.54 15.74
CA LYS A 36 4.63 1.14 16.05
C LYS A 36 4.08 0.40 14.82
N GLY A 37 3.20 1.05 14.06
CA GLY A 37 2.71 0.52 12.79
C GLY A 37 3.85 0.26 11.81
N LEU A 38 4.73 1.23 11.64
CA LEU A 38 5.91 1.09 10.79
C LEU A 38 6.81 -0.09 11.21
N ALA A 39 7.12 -0.18 12.50
CA ALA A 39 7.95 -1.26 13.05
C ALA A 39 7.34 -2.65 12.77
N ASN A 40 6.02 -2.77 12.87
CA ASN A 40 5.31 -4.01 12.60
C ASN A 40 5.36 -4.40 11.11
N ILE A 41 5.25 -3.43 10.18
CA ILE A 41 5.36 -3.68 8.74
C ILE A 41 6.75 -4.21 8.38
N LEU A 42 7.77 -3.60 8.98
CA LEU A 42 9.18 -3.89 8.70
C LEU A 42 9.73 -5.07 9.52
N GLY A 43 8.96 -5.62 10.45
CA GLY A 43 9.41 -6.66 11.37
C GLY A 43 10.61 -6.25 12.23
N CYS A 44 10.76 -4.96 12.53
CA CYS A 44 11.95 -4.41 13.16
C CYS A 44 11.65 -3.71 14.50
N SER A 45 12.70 -3.31 15.22
CA SER A 45 12.54 -2.57 16.48
C SER A 45 12.02 -1.14 16.22
N ARG A 46 11.38 -0.53 17.23
CA ARG A 46 10.94 0.88 17.18
C ARG A 46 12.10 1.84 16.86
N ALA A 47 13.29 1.57 17.39
CA ALA A 47 14.47 2.40 17.14
C ALA A 47 14.92 2.30 15.68
N THR A 48 14.91 1.09 15.11
CA THR A 48 15.25 0.85 13.70
C THR A 48 14.23 1.51 12.77
N ALA A 49 12.93 1.35 13.06
CA ALA A 49 11.86 2.01 12.31
C ALA A 49 12.02 3.54 12.33
N SER A 50 12.42 4.11 13.48
CA SER A 50 12.69 5.54 13.59
C SER A 50 13.88 5.97 12.72
N LYS A 51 14.95 5.18 12.66
CA LYS A 51 16.10 5.46 11.78
C LYS A 51 15.69 5.43 10.30
N ILE A 52 14.89 4.44 9.89
CA ILE A 52 14.39 4.30 8.50
C ILE A 52 13.47 5.46 8.14
N LYS A 53 12.62 5.91 9.06
CA LYS A 53 11.82 7.13 8.89
C LYS A 53 12.73 8.35 8.72
N SER A 54 13.72 8.53 9.60
CA SER A 54 14.65 9.65 9.54
C SER A 54 15.59 9.63 8.33
N SER A 55 15.80 8.46 7.70
CA SER A 55 16.64 8.37 6.50
C SER A 55 15.93 8.83 5.22
N GLY A 56 14.62 9.12 5.26
CA GLY A 56 13.86 9.65 4.13
C GLY A 56 13.52 8.64 3.03
N ILE A 57 13.91 7.37 3.17
CA ILE A 57 13.72 6.32 2.15
C ILE A 57 12.23 6.07 1.87
N ILE A 58 11.39 6.25 2.89
CA ILE A 58 9.97 5.91 2.86
C ILE A 58 9.06 7.15 2.97
N ASP A 59 9.61 8.36 2.79
CA ASP A 59 8.86 9.61 2.96
C ASP A 59 7.65 9.69 2.03
N GLU A 60 7.76 9.14 0.81
CA GLU A 60 6.64 9.10 -0.14
C GLU A 60 5.47 8.20 0.29
N ALA A 61 5.69 7.33 1.27
CA ALA A 61 4.68 6.45 1.84
C ALA A 61 4.16 6.94 3.20
N ILE A 62 4.68 8.06 3.72
CA ILE A 62 4.31 8.62 5.02
C ILE A 62 3.57 9.94 4.82
N ALA A 63 2.37 10.04 5.40
CA ALA A 63 1.66 11.29 5.58
C ALA A 63 1.65 11.64 7.08
N GLN A 64 2.22 12.79 7.44
CA GLN A 64 2.27 13.26 8.83
C GLN A 64 1.52 14.58 8.99
N VAL A 65 0.59 14.62 9.95
CA VAL A 65 -0.12 15.84 10.36
C VAL A 65 0.09 16.00 11.87
N GLY A 66 0.94 16.95 12.26
CA GLY A 66 1.37 17.12 13.65
C GLY A 66 2.03 15.83 14.18
N ASN A 67 1.45 15.24 15.23
CA ASN A 67 1.92 14.00 15.84
C ASN A 67 1.28 12.72 15.26
N VAL A 68 0.33 12.87 14.33
CA VAL A 68 -0.34 11.74 13.68
C VAL A 68 0.46 11.35 12.45
N ILE A 69 0.83 10.07 12.37
CA ILE A 69 1.58 9.50 11.25
C ILE A 69 0.71 8.41 10.64
N VAL A 70 0.39 8.57 9.36
CA VAL A 70 -0.33 7.60 8.53
C VAL A 70 0.64 7.07 7.49
N ILE A 71 0.67 5.75 7.32
CA ILE A 71 1.68 5.07 6.52
C ILE A 71 0.98 4.11 5.57
N ASP A 72 1.25 4.22 4.27
CA ASP A 72 0.78 3.26 3.28
C ASP A 72 1.66 1.99 3.33
N LYS A 73 1.08 0.85 3.72
CA LYS A 73 1.81 -0.40 3.90
C LYS A 73 2.45 -0.88 2.60
N PHE A 74 1.71 -0.85 1.50
CA PHE A 74 2.19 -1.42 0.24
C PHE A 74 3.30 -0.56 -0.34
N LYS A 75 3.12 0.76 -0.30
CA LYS A 75 4.13 1.70 -0.80
C LYS A 75 5.44 1.62 0.00
N VAL A 76 5.39 1.39 1.32
CA VAL A 76 6.62 1.14 2.11
C VAL A 76 7.36 -0.09 1.63
N LEU A 77 6.65 -1.20 1.34
CA LEU A 77 7.28 -2.43 0.87
C LEU A 77 7.88 -2.26 -0.53
N GLU A 78 7.19 -1.55 -1.43
CA GLU A 78 7.68 -1.24 -2.77
C GLU A 78 8.98 -0.41 -2.72
N LEU A 79 9.00 0.67 -1.94
CA LEU A 79 10.18 1.55 -1.84
C LEU A 79 11.41 0.81 -1.28
N ILE A 80 11.20 -0.08 -0.31
CA ILE A 80 12.28 -0.90 0.27
C ILE A 80 12.79 -1.92 -0.75
N ALA A 81 11.88 -2.58 -1.48
CA ALA A 81 12.26 -3.54 -2.52
C ALA A 81 13.09 -2.87 -3.64
N VAL A 82 12.73 -1.65 -4.07
CA VAL A 82 13.51 -0.90 -5.06
C VAL A 82 14.92 -0.61 -4.54
N LYS A 83 15.06 -0.19 -3.28
CA LYS A 83 16.36 0.11 -2.65
C LYS A 83 17.30 -1.09 -2.53
N GLU A 84 16.79 -2.31 -2.40
CA GLU A 84 17.64 -3.52 -2.38
C GLU A 84 18.19 -3.87 -3.77
N ASN A 85 17.49 -3.53 -4.84
CA ASN A 85 17.92 -3.80 -6.21
C ASN A 85 18.92 -2.77 -6.78
N GLU A 86 19.13 -1.65 -6.08
CA GLU A 86 20.14 -0.63 -6.42
C GLU A 86 21.50 -0.86 -5.74
N LYS A 87 21.65 -1.94 -4.97
CA LYS A 87 22.92 -2.36 -4.34
C LYS A 87 23.60 -3.45 -5.16
#